data_AF-A0A2K3P3E9-F1
#
_entry.id   AF-A0A2K3P3E9-F1
#
_cell.length_a   1.000
_cell.length_b   1.000
_cell.length_c   1.000
_cell.angle_alpha   90.00
_cell.angle_beta   90.00
_cell.angle_gamma   90.00
#
_symmetry.space_group_name_H-M   'P 1'
#
loop_
_entity.id
_entity.type
_entity.pdbx_description
1 polymer ?
#
loop_
_entity_poly.entity_id
_entity_poly.type
_entity_poly.pdbx_seq_one_letter_code
_entity_poly.pdbx_strand_id
1 'polypeptide(L)'
;MLGSVITARDRWLKPGGLIFPSSATLYMAPVTHTDRYSDSVDFWRNVYGIDMSAMLSLAKQCAFEEPSVETITGENVLTWPHVVKYLDSYNVTISELESVTSKFKFNSMMRAPLHGFAFWFDVEFNVPTVAPTSVIESHQVNGSLRKRRTNPSETLVLSTAPEDPPTHWQQTLVYFYDPIELEQDQVIEGLVTLTQSKENARFMNIHLEYTSGNRSYVKESVMR
;
A
#
# COMPACT_ATOMS: atom_id res chain seq x y z
N MET A 1 4.16 1.34 -15.00
CA MET A 1 4.99 2.34 -15.70
C MET A 1 6.44 2.37 -15.21
N LEU A 2 6.76 1.89 -14.00
CA LEU A 2 8.10 2.00 -13.41
C LEU A 2 9.22 1.42 -14.29
N GLY A 3 9.03 0.25 -14.92
CA GLY A 3 10.02 -0.32 -15.85
C GLY A 3 10.37 0.59 -17.04
N SER A 4 9.39 1.36 -17.54
CA SER A 4 9.62 2.36 -18.59
C SER A 4 10.43 3.55 -18.08
N VAL A 5 10.20 3.98 -16.83
CA VAL A 5 10.97 5.06 -16.18
C VAL A 5 12.42 4.63 -15.98
N ILE A 6 12.65 3.40 -15.51
CA ILE A 6 13.99 2.81 -15.36
C ILE A 6 14.70 2.74 -16.72
N THR A 7 14.01 2.26 -17.76
CA THR A 7 14.55 2.21 -19.11
C THR A 7 14.93 3.61 -19.63
N ALA A 8 14.12 4.62 -19.31
CA ALA A 8 14.41 6.00 -19.70
C ALA A 8 15.61 6.58 -18.93
N ARG A 9 15.71 6.30 -17.63
CA ARG A 9 16.87 6.66 -16.80
C ARG A 9 18.15 6.13 -17.41
N ASP A 10 18.20 4.83 -17.66
CA ASP A 10 19.43 4.15 -18.08
C ASP A 10 19.91 4.58 -19.47
N ARG A 11 18.99 5.00 -20.34
CA ARG A 11 19.32 5.39 -21.72
C ARG A 11 19.56 6.87 -21.91
N TRP A 12 18.88 7.71 -21.14
CA TRP A 12 18.74 9.13 -21.46
C TRP A 12 19.12 10.08 -20.33
N LEU A 13 19.24 9.60 -19.09
CA LEU A 13 19.62 10.46 -17.99
C LEU A 13 21.13 10.73 -18.03
N LYS A 14 21.51 12.01 -18.16
CA LYS A 14 22.91 12.43 -18.09
C LYS A 14 23.47 12.22 -16.68
N PRO A 15 24.80 12.07 -16.52
CA PRO A 15 25.43 12.13 -15.21
C PRO A 15 25.04 13.40 -14.44
N GLY A 16 24.60 13.25 -13.19
CA GLY A 16 24.08 14.35 -12.38
C GLY A 16 22.65 14.80 -12.72
N GLY A 17 21.96 14.10 -13.62
CA GLY A 17 20.55 14.35 -13.90
C GLY A 17 19.66 14.01 -12.71
N LEU A 18 18.50 14.66 -12.63
CA LEU A 18 17.54 14.50 -11.55
C LEU A 18 16.41 13.54 -11.95
N ILE A 19 15.93 12.76 -10.98
CA ILE A 19 14.75 11.90 -11.12
C ILE A 19 13.71 12.34 -10.09
N PHE A 20 12.47 12.50 -10.55
CA PHE A 20 11.32 12.86 -9.72
C PHE A 20 10.16 11.88 -9.97
N PRO A 21 9.64 11.22 -8.92
CA PRO A 21 10.16 11.22 -7.56
C PRO A 21 11.56 10.60 -7.46
N SER A 22 12.33 10.99 -6.44
CA SER A 22 13.68 10.48 -6.18
C SER A 22 13.66 9.09 -5.54
N SER A 23 12.64 8.81 -4.72
CA SER A 23 12.46 7.55 -4.04
C SER A 23 10.97 7.25 -3.86
N ALA A 24 10.67 5.97 -3.65
CA ALA A 24 9.33 5.50 -3.32
C ALA A 24 9.42 4.44 -2.21
N THR A 25 8.45 4.42 -1.31
CA THR A 25 8.35 3.43 -0.24
C THR A 25 6.98 2.77 -0.30
N LEU A 26 6.95 1.44 -0.41
CA LEU A 26 5.73 0.65 -0.31
C LEU A 26 5.54 0.18 1.13
N TYR A 27 4.37 0.47 1.70
CA TYR A 27 3.97 0.10 3.04
C TYR A 27 2.89 -0.97 3.02
N MET A 28 2.79 -1.71 4.12
CA MET A 28 1.64 -2.56 4.41
C MET A 28 1.26 -2.49 5.89
N ALA A 29 -0.02 -2.67 6.21
CA ALA A 29 -0.47 -2.83 7.59
C ALA A 29 -1.70 -3.75 7.69
N PRO A 30 -1.86 -4.47 8.81
CA PRO A 30 -3.10 -5.17 9.12
C PRO A 30 -4.25 -4.17 9.31
N VAL A 31 -5.44 -4.50 8.78
CA VAL A 31 -6.60 -3.62 8.83
C VAL A 31 -7.87 -4.31 9.34
N THR A 32 -8.71 -3.52 9.98
CA THR A 32 -10.09 -3.86 10.31
C THR A 32 -11.04 -3.03 9.46
N HIS A 33 -12.08 -3.68 8.90
CA HIS A 33 -13.08 -3.01 8.07
C HIS A 33 -14.46 -3.66 8.23
N THR A 34 -14.96 -3.63 9.47
CA THR A 34 -16.22 -4.30 9.85
C THR A 34 -17.40 -3.89 8.98
N ASP A 35 -17.57 -2.60 8.68
CA ASP A 35 -18.70 -2.12 7.87
C ASP A 35 -18.69 -2.71 6.46
N ARG A 36 -17.51 -2.74 5.81
CA ARG A 36 -17.33 -3.33 4.49
C ARG A 36 -17.61 -4.82 4.48
N TYR A 37 -17.20 -5.54 5.52
CA TYR A 37 -17.51 -6.97 5.67
C TYR A 37 -19.00 -7.20 5.90
N SER A 38 -19.61 -6.39 6.76
CA SER A 38 -21.03 -6.45 7.06
C SER A 38 -21.86 -6.24 5.79
N ASP A 39 -21.58 -5.19 5.03
CA ASP A 39 -22.34 -4.83 3.82
C ASP A 39 -22.21 -5.89 2.71
N SER A 40 -21.09 -6.61 2.68
CA SER A 40 -20.78 -7.55 1.60
C SER A 40 -21.08 -9.01 1.94
N VAL A 41 -20.95 -9.39 3.20
CA VAL A 41 -21.10 -10.76 3.69
C VAL A 41 -22.26 -10.87 4.66
N ASP A 42 -22.24 -10.14 5.78
CA ASP A 42 -23.27 -10.34 6.83
C ASP A 42 -24.66 -9.89 6.40
N PHE A 43 -24.77 -8.98 5.43
CA PHE A 43 -26.02 -8.61 4.76
C PHE A 43 -26.83 -9.85 4.32
N TRP A 44 -26.15 -10.86 3.78
CA TRP A 44 -26.80 -12.07 3.28
C TRP A 44 -27.36 -12.98 4.38
N ARG A 45 -26.99 -12.76 5.65
CA ARG A 45 -27.56 -13.53 6.77
C ARG A 45 -29.02 -13.18 7.02
N ASN A 46 -29.42 -11.95 6.72
CA ASN A 46 -30.78 -11.49 6.92
C ASN A 46 -31.11 -10.37 5.94
N VAL A 47 -31.70 -10.76 4.81
CA VAL A 47 -32.16 -9.83 3.77
C VAL A 47 -33.64 -9.56 4.03
N TYR A 48 -33.93 -8.51 4.81
CA TYR A 48 -35.29 -8.07 5.14
C TYR A 48 -36.19 -9.15 5.79
N GLY A 49 -35.61 -9.96 6.68
CA GLY A 49 -36.30 -11.06 7.37
C GLY A 49 -36.13 -12.43 6.70
N ILE A 50 -35.45 -12.49 5.55
CA ILE A 50 -35.18 -13.73 4.82
C ILE A 50 -33.73 -14.16 5.09
N ASP A 51 -33.57 -15.37 5.62
CA ASP A 51 -32.24 -15.98 5.76
C ASP A 51 -31.73 -16.43 4.38
N MET A 52 -30.72 -15.72 3.88
CA MET A 52 -30.01 -16.04 2.63
C MET A 52 -28.57 -16.49 2.92
N SER A 53 -28.31 -17.06 4.09
CA SER A 53 -26.97 -17.51 4.50
C SER A 53 -26.32 -18.53 3.53
N ALA A 54 -27.12 -19.19 2.69
CA ALA A 54 -26.65 -20.00 1.57
C ALA A 54 -25.76 -19.22 0.58
N MET A 55 -25.90 -17.88 0.51
CA MET A 55 -25.11 -17.01 -0.37
C MET A 55 -23.74 -16.64 0.20
N LEU A 56 -23.47 -16.88 1.48
CA LEU A 56 -22.27 -16.35 2.16
C LEU A 56 -20.97 -16.80 1.50
N SER A 57 -20.87 -18.06 1.07
CA SER A 57 -19.67 -18.57 0.41
C SER A 57 -19.39 -17.83 -0.90
N LEU A 58 -20.43 -17.62 -1.72
CA LEU A 58 -20.31 -16.90 -2.98
C LEU A 58 -20.04 -15.41 -2.74
N ALA A 59 -20.71 -14.81 -1.75
CA ALA A 59 -20.52 -13.41 -1.38
C ALA A 59 -19.07 -13.12 -0.96
N LYS A 60 -18.49 -13.98 -0.11
CA LYS A 60 -17.07 -13.89 0.29
C LYS A 60 -16.14 -14.01 -0.90
N GLN A 61 -16.40 -14.97 -1.79
CA GLN A 61 -15.58 -15.15 -2.99
C GLN A 61 -15.65 -13.90 -3.88
N CYS A 62 -16.85 -13.45 -4.26
CA CYS A 62 -17.02 -12.27 -5.11
C CYS A 62 -16.45 -10.99 -4.49
N ALA A 63 -16.55 -10.83 -3.16
CA ALA A 63 -16.09 -9.63 -2.48
C ALA A 63 -14.58 -9.59 -2.23
N PHE A 64 -13.93 -10.75 -2.00
CA PHE A 64 -12.59 -10.82 -1.39
C PHE A 64 -11.59 -11.75 -2.11
N GLU A 65 -11.95 -12.34 -3.26
CA GLU A 65 -11.00 -13.14 -4.06
C GLU A 65 -9.86 -12.27 -4.62
N GLU A 66 -10.21 -11.15 -5.26
CA GLU A 66 -9.27 -10.19 -5.83
C GLU A 66 -8.97 -9.04 -4.85
N PRO A 67 -7.78 -8.42 -4.93
CA PRO A 67 -7.49 -7.20 -4.18
C PRO A 67 -8.44 -6.08 -4.60
N SER A 68 -8.86 -5.27 -3.64
CA SER A 68 -9.75 -4.13 -3.87
C SER A 68 -8.97 -2.82 -3.75
N VAL A 69 -9.39 -1.80 -4.50
CA VAL A 69 -8.87 -0.43 -4.36
C VAL A 69 -9.99 0.38 -3.71
N GLU A 70 -9.80 0.71 -2.43
CA GLU A 70 -10.82 1.36 -1.60
C GLU A 70 -10.18 2.39 -0.67
N THR A 71 -10.96 3.36 -0.23
CA THR A 71 -10.50 4.37 0.74
C THR A 71 -10.76 3.87 2.15
N ILE A 72 -9.71 3.78 2.96
CA ILE A 72 -9.81 3.54 4.41
C ILE A 72 -9.27 4.74 5.18
N THR A 73 -9.57 4.79 6.47
CA THR A 73 -9.07 5.83 7.39
C THR A 73 -8.00 5.26 8.32
N GLY A 74 -7.26 6.13 9.01
CA GLY A 74 -6.31 5.70 10.04
C GLY A 74 -6.92 4.84 11.16
N GLU A 75 -8.23 4.96 11.42
CA GLU A 75 -8.94 4.14 12.43
C GLU A 75 -9.07 2.67 12.00
N ASN A 76 -8.97 2.38 10.70
CA ASN A 76 -9.01 1.03 10.18
C ASN A 76 -7.67 0.30 10.34
N VAL A 77 -6.57 1.03 10.61
CA VAL A 77 -5.22 0.48 10.69
C VAL A 77 -4.94 -0.03 12.10
N LEU A 78 -4.60 -1.31 12.23
CA LEU A 78 -4.48 -1.98 13.54
C LEU A 78 -3.11 -1.83 14.20
N THR A 79 -2.08 -1.45 13.44
CA THR A 79 -0.69 -1.32 13.91
C THR A 79 0.09 -0.26 13.13
N TRP A 80 1.30 0.06 13.58
CA TRP A 80 2.25 0.80 12.75
C TRP A 80 2.52 0.05 11.43
N PRO A 81 2.65 0.77 10.30
CA PRO A 81 2.90 0.16 9.02
C PRO A 81 4.32 -0.43 8.92
N HIS A 82 4.42 -1.50 8.15
CA HIS A 82 5.68 -2.16 7.79
C HIS A 82 6.13 -1.72 6.40
N VAL A 83 7.43 -1.47 6.23
CA VAL A 83 8.01 -1.17 4.92
C VAL A 83 8.23 -2.48 4.16
N VAL A 84 7.47 -2.68 3.09
CA VAL A 84 7.61 -3.83 2.20
C VAL A 84 8.85 -3.67 1.32
N LYS A 85 8.99 -2.50 0.69
CA LYS A 85 10.12 -2.19 -0.20
C LYS A 85 10.36 -0.69 -0.27
N TYR A 86 11.61 -0.31 -0.04
CA TYR A 86 12.13 1.00 -0.40
C TYR A 86 12.76 0.93 -1.80
N LEU A 87 12.49 1.94 -2.62
CA LEU A 87 12.97 2.07 -3.99
C LEU A 87 13.73 3.39 -4.13
N ASP A 88 15.03 3.29 -4.37
CA ASP A 88 15.82 4.42 -4.85
C ASP A 88 15.70 4.50 -6.38
N SER A 89 15.07 5.56 -6.90
CA SER A 89 14.80 5.68 -8.33
C SER A 89 16.07 5.81 -9.17
N TYR A 90 17.19 6.20 -8.56
CA TYR A 90 18.48 6.31 -9.26
C TYR A 90 19.15 4.96 -9.47
N ASN A 91 18.91 3.99 -8.57
CA ASN A 91 19.67 2.75 -8.52
C ASN A 91 18.83 1.50 -8.79
N VAL A 92 17.51 1.55 -8.59
CA VAL A 92 16.62 0.39 -8.76
C VAL A 92 16.74 -0.22 -10.17
N THR A 93 16.82 -1.55 -10.25
CA THR A 93 16.85 -2.29 -11.52
C THR A 93 15.50 -2.94 -11.83
N ILE A 94 15.24 -3.26 -13.10
CA ILE A 94 14.00 -3.98 -13.49
C ILE A 94 13.96 -5.37 -12.85
N SER A 95 15.09 -6.08 -12.79
CA SER A 95 15.19 -7.41 -12.18
C SER A 95 14.83 -7.43 -10.70
N GLU A 96 15.13 -6.36 -9.95
CA GLU A 96 14.72 -6.25 -8.54
C GLU A 96 13.20 -6.12 -8.36
N LEU A 97 12.47 -5.77 -9.42
CA LEU A 97 11.02 -5.60 -9.38
C LEU A 97 10.26 -6.85 -9.86
N GLU A 98 10.95 -7.85 -10.41
CA GLU A 98 10.31 -9.10 -10.86
C GLU A 98 9.74 -9.88 -9.67
N SER A 99 10.44 -9.85 -8.53
CA SER A 99 10.02 -10.46 -7.27
C SER A 99 10.54 -9.66 -6.08
N VAL A 100 9.62 -9.21 -5.24
CA VAL A 100 9.91 -8.49 -4.00
C VAL A 100 9.37 -9.29 -2.83
N THR A 101 10.25 -9.70 -1.93
CA THR A 101 9.89 -10.46 -0.73
C THR A 101 10.32 -9.71 0.52
N SER A 102 9.41 -9.57 1.49
CA SER A 102 9.67 -8.91 2.77
C SER A 102 9.10 -9.73 3.92
N LYS A 103 9.88 -9.86 5.00
CA LYS A 103 9.42 -10.43 6.27
C LYS A 103 8.81 -9.32 7.11
N PHE A 104 7.64 -9.55 7.66
CA PHE A 104 6.95 -8.59 8.52
C PHE A 104 6.63 -9.21 9.87
N LYS A 105 6.48 -8.33 10.86
CA LYS A 105 6.00 -8.66 12.20
C LYS A 105 5.22 -7.48 12.76
N PHE A 106 3.98 -7.74 13.13
CA PHE A 106 3.06 -6.79 13.74
C PHE A 106 2.66 -7.28 15.14
N ASN A 107 2.44 -6.34 16.04
CA ASN A 107 1.80 -6.59 17.32
C ASN A 107 0.49 -5.81 17.34
N SER A 108 -0.64 -6.50 17.46
CA SER A 108 -1.95 -5.86 17.47
C SER A 108 -2.02 -4.81 18.59
N MET A 109 -2.40 -3.58 18.27
CA MET A 109 -2.51 -2.51 19.28
C MET A 109 -3.76 -2.64 20.15
N MET A 110 -4.76 -3.40 19.69
CA MET A 110 -6.05 -3.54 20.35
C MET A 110 -6.73 -4.86 19.98
N ARG A 111 -7.80 -5.20 20.71
CA ARG A 111 -8.68 -6.29 20.33
C ARG A 111 -9.57 -5.85 19.16
N ALA A 112 -9.46 -6.51 18.01
CA ALA A 112 -10.23 -6.19 16.82
C ALA A 112 -10.26 -7.36 15.82
N PRO A 113 -11.31 -7.45 14.98
CA PRO A 113 -11.34 -8.38 13.85
C PRO A 113 -10.38 -7.92 12.75
N LEU A 114 -9.36 -8.73 12.45
CA LEU A 114 -8.45 -8.56 11.33
C LEU A 114 -9.13 -9.03 10.04
N HIS A 115 -9.42 -8.09 9.16
CA HIS A 115 -10.11 -8.37 7.90
C HIS A 115 -9.14 -8.59 6.74
N GLY A 116 -7.90 -8.13 6.85
CA GLY A 116 -6.91 -8.26 5.78
C GLY A 116 -5.70 -7.38 5.98
N PHE A 117 -4.97 -7.13 4.89
CA PHE A 117 -3.87 -6.19 4.83
C PHE A 117 -4.15 -5.08 3.82
N ALA A 118 -3.81 -3.85 4.17
CA ALA A 118 -3.79 -2.73 3.25
C ALA A 118 -2.36 -2.41 2.82
N PHE A 119 -2.22 -1.93 1.58
CA PHE A 119 -0.99 -1.46 0.97
C PHE A 119 -1.17 -0.04 0.45
N TRP A 120 -0.14 0.77 0.62
CA TRP A 120 -0.07 2.15 0.12
C TRP A 120 1.38 2.54 -0.10
N PHE A 121 1.62 3.69 -0.71
CA PHE A 121 2.98 4.14 -0.99
C PHE A 121 3.17 5.62 -0.72
N ASP A 122 4.42 5.96 -0.44
CA ASP A 122 4.89 7.33 -0.41
C ASP A 122 5.92 7.53 -1.52
N VAL A 123 5.98 8.73 -2.06
CA VAL A 123 7.07 9.15 -2.94
C VAL A 123 7.68 10.46 -2.48
N GLU A 124 9.01 10.53 -2.52
CA GLU A 124 9.76 11.71 -2.11
C GLU A 124 10.37 12.44 -3.31
N PHE A 125 10.46 13.76 -3.22
CA PHE A 125 11.07 14.61 -4.24
C PHE A 125 12.28 15.34 -3.65
N ASN A 126 13.39 14.61 -3.51
CA ASN A 126 14.65 15.15 -3.04
C ASN A 126 15.46 15.74 -4.20
N VAL A 127 16.11 16.87 -3.93
CA VAL A 127 17.16 17.41 -4.81
C VAL A 127 18.50 17.05 -4.16
N PRO A 128 19.40 16.30 -4.83
CA PRO A 128 20.74 16.09 -4.32
C PRO A 128 21.41 17.44 -4.06
N THR A 129 21.78 17.74 -2.81
CA THR A 129 22.52 18.95 -2.46
C THR A 129 23.91 18.87 -3.07
N VAL A 130 24.04 19.32 -4.32
CA VAL A 130 25.32 19.81 -4.82
C VAL A 130 25.57 21.12 -4.06
N ALA A 131 26.70 21.24 -3.38
CA ALA A 131 27.07 22.42 -2.59
C ALA A 131 26.77 23.73 -3.36
N PRO A 132 26.23 24.77 -2.71
CA PRO A 132 25.64 25.89 -3.43
C PRO A 132 26.70 26.75 -4.10
N THR A 133 26.69 26.82 -5.42
CA THR A 133 27.07 28.04 -6.15
C THR A 133 25.85 28.96 -6.14
N SER A 134 25.92 30.00 -5.33
CA SER A 134 24.92 31.06 -5.18
C SER A 134 24.68 31.80 -6.49
N VAL A 135 23.50 31.67 -7.10
CA VAL A 135 22.91 32.73 -7.94
C VAL A 135 21.39 32.72 -7.78
N ILE A 136 20.86 33.87 -7.37
CA ILE A 136 19.45 34.20 -7.13
C ILE A 136 18.80 34.57 -8.47
N GLU A 137 17.52 34.23 -8.69
CA GLU A 137 16.57 35.15 -9.35
C GLU A 137 15.11 34.75 -9.09
N SER A 138 14.37 35.64 -8.43
CA SER A 138 12.97 35.50 -8.06
C SER A 138 12.06 36.14 -9.10
N HIS A 139 11.37 35.33 -9.91
CA HIS A 139 10.18 35.79 -10.65
C HIS A 139 8.91 35.40 -9.90
N GLN A 140 8.21 36.41 -9.39
CA GLN A 140 6.90 36.26 -8.78
C GLN A 140 5.82 36.12 -9.86
N VAL A 141 5.05 35.03 -9.80
CA VAL A 141 3.77 34.90 -10.52
C VAL A 141 2.67 34.78 -9.47
N ASN A 142 1.73 35.73 -9.51
CA ASN A 142 0.53 35.78 -8.68
C ASN A 142 -0.47 34.68 -9.09
N GLY A 143 -0.96 33.89 -8.14
CA GLY A 143 -2.14 33.05 -8.34
C GLY A 143 -2.36 31.96 -7.29
N SER A 144 -3.41 32.13 -6.48
CA SER A 144 -4.07 31.16 -5.57
C SER A 144 -3.31 30.72 -4.31
N LEU A 145 -4.06 30.66 -3.19
CA LEU A 145 -3.63 30.37 -1.83
C LEU A 145 -2.95 28.99 -1.70
N ARG A 146 -1.66 28.92 -2.04
CA ARG A 146 -0.80 27.80 -1.67
C ARG A 146 -0.30 28.04 -0.25
N LYS A 147 -0.53 27.10 0.66
CA LYS A 147 0.16 27.03 1.97
C LYS A 147 1.66 27.18 1.69
N ARG A 148 2.20 28.37 1.97
CA ARG A 148 3.60 28.70 1.74
C ARG A 148 4.42 27.85 2.71
N ARG A 149 5.28 26.97 2.18
CA ARG A 149 6.16 26.11 2.98
C ARG A 149 6.95 26.94 3.99
N THR A 150 6.87 26.51 5.25
CA THR A 150 7.51 27.15 6.40
C THR A 150 9.02 26.86 6.49
N ASN A 151 9.51 25.80 5.84
CA ASN A 151 10.94 25.51 5.73
C ASN A 151 11.34 25.01 4.32
N PRO A 152 12.33 25.63 3.64
CA PRO A 152 12.81 25.19 2.33
C PRO A 152 13.56 23.85 2.33
N SER A 153 13.96 23.36 3.50
CA SER A 153 14.75 22.13 3.69
C SER A 153 13.90 20.87 3.91
N GLU A 154 12.57 21.01 3.94
CA GLU A 154 11.67 19.88 4.17
C GLU A 154 11.40 19.14 2.85
N THR A 155 11.79 17.86 2.81
CA THR A 155 11.53 16.95 1.69
C THR A 155 10.05 16.98 1.32
N LEU A 156 9.74 17.14 0.03
CA LEU A 156 8.36 17.01 -0.44
C LEU A 156 8.01 15.53 -0.52
N VAL A 157 6.98 15.15 0.22
CA VAL A 157 6.40 13.81 0.21
C VAL A 157 4.98 13.89 -0.35
N LEU A 158 4.67 13.01 -1.29
CA LEU A 158 3.30 12.68 -1.67
C LEU A 158 3.00 11.31 -1.10
N SER A 159 2.11 11.26 -0.11
CA SER A 159 1.66 10.02 0.51
C SER A 159 0.28 9.62 0.00
N THR A 160 0.02 8.31 -0.05
CA THR A 160 -1.31 7.73 -0.20
C THR A 160 -1.76 7.00 1.07
N ALA A 161 -1.15 7.31 2.21
CA ALA A 161 -1.46 6.70 3.51
C ALA A 161 -2.89 7.05 3.95
N PRO A 162 -3.54 6.16 4.72
CA PRO A 162 -4.93 6.36 5.17
C PRO A 162 -5.11 7.44 6.24
N GLU A 163 -4.02 7.86 6.90
CA GLU A 163 -3.99 9.01 7.81
C GLU A 163 -3.87 10.36 7.07
N ASP A 164 -3.50 10.35 5.80
CA ASP A 164 -3.30 11.54 4.96
C ASP A 164 -4.54 11.85 4.09
N PRO A 165 -4.64 13.07 3.53
CA PRO A 165 -5.74 13.44 2.65
C PRO A 165 -5.92 12.44 1.49
N PRO A 166 -7.16 11.97 1.22
CA PRO A 166 -7.39 10.95 0.20
C PRO A 166 -6.89 11.35 -1.18
N THR A 167 -6.29 10.39 -1.87
CA THR A 167 -5.85 10.52 -3.27
C THR A 167 -6.67 9.59 -4.17
N HIS A 168 -6.59 9.78 -5.49
CA HIS A 168 -7.26 8.88 -6.43
C HIS A 168 -6.70 7.45 -6.45
N TRP A 169 -5.49 7.23 -5.89
CA TRP A 169 -4.91 5.90 -5.75
C TRP A 169 -5.54 5.10 -4.61
N GLN A 170 -6.13 5.79 -3.63
CA GLN A 170 -6.69 5.17 -2.42
C GLN A 170 -5.68 4.21 -1.77
N GLN A 171 -6.13 3.06 -1.26
CA GLN A 171 -5.28 1.98 -0.77
C GLN A 171 -5.67 0.67 -1.46
N THR A 172 -4.72 -0.26 -1.56
CA THR A 172 -5.00 -1.63 -2.05
C THR A 172 -5.22 -2.56 -0.87
N LEU A 173 -6.39 -3.18 -0.78
CA LEU A 173 -6.75 -4.09 0.30
C LEU A 173 -6.80 -5.53 -0.18
N VAL A 174 -6.14 -6.41 0.57
CA VAL A 174 -6.20 -7.86 0.40
C VAL A 174 -6.97 -8.44 1.58
N TYR A 175 -8.24 -8.77 1.33
CA TYR A 175 -9.16 -9.29 2.36
C TYR A 175 -9.04 -10.81 2.56
N PHE A 176 -9.31 -11.24 3.78
CA PHE A 176 -9.53 -12.64 4.13
C PHE A 176 -11.02 -12.98 3.94
N TYR A 177 -11.31 -14.25 3.65
CA TYR A 177 -12.71 -14.72 3.61
C TYR A 177 -13.34 -14.75 5.00
N ASP A 178 -12.54 -15.07 6.01
CA ASP A 178 -12.92 -15.14 7.41
C ASP A 178 -11.99 -14.23 8.22
N PRO A 179 -12.52 -13.21 8.91
CA PRO A 179 -11.72 -12.36 9.78
C PRO A 179 -11.08 -13.16 10.92
N ILE A 180 -9.90 -12.71 11.36
CA ILE A 180 -9.21 -13.29 12.50
C ILE A 180 -9.42 -12.37 13.69
N GLU A 181 -10.07 -12.87 14.75
CA GLU A 181 -10.17 -12.13 16.01
C GLU A 181 -8.78 -12.02 16.64
N LEU A 182 -8.27 -10.78 16.73
CA LEU A 182 -7.01 -10.49 17.39
C LEU A 182 -7.28 -10.06 18.83
N GLU A 183 -6.44 -10.54 19.74
CA GLU A 183 -6.28 -9.95 21.06
C GLU A 183 -5.23 -8.82 21.04
N GLN A 184 -5.27 -7.96 22.05
CA GLN A 184 -4.21 -6.96 22.25
C GLN A 184 -2.85 -7.66 22.41
N ASP A 185 -1.81 -7.07 21.81
CA ASP A 185 -0.44 -7.57 21.78
C ASP A 185 -0.25 -8.91 21.04
N GLN A 186 -1.31 -9.43 20.40
CA GLN A 186 -1.21 -10.64 19.58
C GLN A 186 -0.29 -10.39 18.39
N VAL A 187 0.67 -11.30 18.21
CA VAL A 187 1.65 -11.24 17.13
C VAL A 187 1.03 -11.75 15.82
N ILE A 188 1.32 -11.03 14.75
CA ILE A 188 1.10 -11.46 13.37
C ILE A 188 2.44 -11.34 12.65
N GLU A 189 3.03 -12.45 12.23
CA GLU A 189 4.32 -12.45 11.56
C GLU A 189 4.34 -13.37 10.35
N GLY A 190 5.13 -13.02 9.35
CA GLY A 190 5.04 -13.71 8.08
C GLY A 190 5.93 -13.14 6.99
N LEU A 191 5.60 -13.54 5.77
CA LEU A 191 6.24 -13.17 4.53
C LEU A 191 5.19 -12.60 3.57
N VAL A 192 5.49 -11.44 2.99
CA VAL A 192 4.80 -10.95 1.80
C VAL A 192 5.72 -11.10 0.60
N THR A 193 5.20 -11.61 -0.50
CA THR A 193 5.91 -11.73 -1.77
C THR A 193 5.05 -11.16 -2.89
N LEU A 194 5.57 -10.12 -3.55
CA LEU A 194 4.97 -9.46 -4.70
C LEU A 194 5.73 -9.90 -5.94
N THR A 195 5.05 -10.49 -6.92
CA THR A 195 5.69 -10.94 -8.17
C THR A 195 4.96 -10.41 -9.39
N GLN A 196 5.73 -10.09 -10.43
CA GLN A 196 5.14 -9.77 -11.73
C GLN A 196 4.56 -11.04 -12.36
N SER A 197 3.32 -10.97 -12.86
CA SER A 197 2.70 -12.12 -13.52
C SER A 197 3.39 -12.46 -14.84
N LYS A 198 3.54 -13.76 -15.10
CA LYS A 198 4.03 -14.30 -16.38
C LYS A 198 2.98 -14.20 -17.50
N GLU A 199 1.70 -14.12 -17.14
CA GLU A 199 0.60 -14.02 -18.10
C GLU A 199 0.48 -12.59 -18.64
N ASN A 200 0.61 -11.60 -17.75
CA ASN A 200 0.61 -10.20 -18.12
C ASN A 200 1.56 -9.43 -17.19
N ALA A 201 2.58 -8.81 -17.77
CA ALA A 201 3.57 -8.00 -17.04
C ALA A 201 2.98 -6.79 -16.29
N ARG A 202 1.71 -6.44 -16.54
CA ARG A 202 0.96 -5.42 -15.80
C ARG A 202 0.23 -5.94 -14.57
N PHE A 203 0.03 -7.26 -14.45
CA PHE A 203 -0.61 -7.86 -13.29
C PHE A 203 0.43 -8.15 -12.21
N MET A 204 -0.01 -8.05 -10.96
CA MET A 204 0.84 -8.30 -9.79
C MET A 204 0.23 -9.41 -8.94
N ASN A 205 1.00 -10.46 -8.70
CA ASN A 205 0.62 -11.50 -7.76
C ASN A 205 1.06 -11.08 -6.36
N ILE A 206 0.19 -11.27 -5.39
CA ILE A 206 0.41 -11.00 -3.98
C ILE A 206 0.28 -12.32 -3.25
N HIS A 207 1.38 -12.77 -2.65
CA HIS A 207 1.45 -13.99 -1.85
C HIS A 207 1.77 -13.65 -0.40
N LEU A 208 0.90 -14.05 0.52
CA LEU A 208 1.03 -13.82 1.95
C LEU A 208 1.07 -15.16 2.67
N GLU A 209 2.14 -15.41 3.41
CA GLU A 209 2.24 -16.52 4.37
C GLU A 209 2.43 -15.93 5.75
N TYR A 210 1.54 -16.23 6.70
CA TYR A 210 1.61 -15.60 8.01
C TYR A 210 1.06 -16.49 9.11
N THR A 211 1.47 -16.20 10.34
CA THR A 211 0.99 -16.88 11.54
C THR A 211 0.33 -15.90 12.48
N SER A 212 -0.70 -16.37 13.18
CA SER A 212 -1.31 -15.65 14.30
C SER A 212 -2.02 -16.64 15.22
N GLY A 213 -1.83 -16.51 16.53
CA GLY A 213 -2.51 -17.36 17.53
C GLY A 213 -2.32 -18.86 17.30
N ASN A 214 -1.07 -19.31 17.07
CA ASN A 214 -0.69 -20.71 16.76
C ASN A 214 -1.29 -21.30 15.47
N ARG A 215 -1.90 -20.48 14.61
CA ARG A 215 -2.41 -20.90 13.29
C ARG A 215 -1.54 -20.30 12.20
N SER A 216 -1.42 -21.03 11.09
CA SER A 216 -0.76 -20.59 9.87
C SER A 216 -1.78 -20.37 8.77
N TYR A 217 -1.57 -19.33 7.98
CA TYR A 217 -2.47 -18.87 6.93
C TYR A 217 -1.68 -18.60 5.66
N VAL A 218 -2.34 -18.83 4.52
CA VAL A 218 -1.83 -18.47 3.20
C VAL A 218 -2.93 -17.72 2.45
N LYS A 219 -2.58 -16.60 1.84
CA LYS A 219 -3.47 -15.84 0.96
C LYS A 219 -2.73 -15.52 -0.34
N GLU A 220 -3.29 -16.03 -1.43
CA GLU A 220 -2.87 -15.73 -2.79
C GLU A 220 -3.92 -14.84 -3.45
N SER A 221 -3.48 -13.76 -4.08
CA SER A 221 -4.32 -12.85 -4.83
C SER A 221 -3.58 -12.34 -6.06
N VAL A 222 -4.33 -12.02 -7.11
CA VAL A 222 -3.79 -11.39 -8.32
C VAL A 222 -4.49 -10.06 -8.51
N MET A 223 -3.72 -8.98 -8.53
CA MET A 223 -4.20 -7.68 -8.97
C MET A 223 -4.10 -7.62 -10.50
N ARG A 224 -5.26 -7.73 -11.15
CA ARG A 224 -5.43 -7.71 -12.61
C ARG A 224 -5.67 -6.30 -13.13
#